data_AF-A0A6P4JDQ9-F1
#
_entry.id   AF-A0A6P4JDQ9-F1
#
_cell.length_a   1.000
_cell.length_b   1.000
_cell.length_c   1.000
_cell.angle_alpha   90.00
_cell.angle_beta   90.00
_cell.angle_gamma   90.00
#
_symmetry.space_group_name_H-M   'P 1'
#
loop_
_entity.id
_entity.type
_entity.pdbx_description
1 polymer ?
#
loop_
_entity_poly.entity_id
_entity_poly.type
_entity_poly.pdbx_seq_one_letter_code
_entity_poly.pdbx_strand_id
1 'polypeptide(L)'
;MVYRCILGGETYSFDDLKTLLAVASSERSGDQLAGVAAQSDVQRIAARYALADLPLQTFLDVALVPYEEDEVTRLIMDTHDKAAFAPLAHMTVGQFRDWLLSHEADTATLAAVAPGITPEMAAAVSKLMRNQDLMSVARKIRVITATDSVANGMALLDMLDHARQRYDIPTQTCVLTHVTNTLEIMNKGGAKRKMLR
;
A
#
# COMPACT_ATOMS: atom_id res chain seq x y z
N MET A 1 -18.56 -0.24 -15.33
CA MET A 1 -18.51 -1.68 -15.68
C MET A 1 -19.01 -2.45 -14.47
N VAL A 2 -19.97 -3.35 -14.65
CA VAL A 2 -20.60 -4.10 -13.53
C VAL A 2 -19.85 -5.41 -13.31
N TYR A 3 -19.43 -5.68 -12.07
CA TYR A 3 -18.77 -6.92 -11.66
C TYR A 3 -19.78 -7.88 -11.08
N ARG A 4 -19.63 -9.19 -11.33
CA ARG A 4 -20.64 -10.19 -10.93
C ARG A 4 -20.01 -11.47 -10.41
N CYS A 5 -20.69 -12.13 -9.50
CA CYS A 5 -20.37 -13.47 -9.02
C CYS A 5 -21.67 -14.24 -8.77
N ILE A 6 -21.66 -15.55 -9.05
CA ILE A 6 -22.74 -16.47 -8.65
C ILE A 6 -22.22 -17.29 -7.48
N LEU A 7 -22.89 -17.20 -6.33
CA LEU A 7 -22.50 -17.92 -5.12
C LEU A 7 -23.75 -18.48 -4.45
N GLY A 8 -23.76 -19.78 -4.16
CA GLY A 8 -24.89 -20.44 -3.49
C GLY A 8 -26.21 -20.40 -4.28
N GLY A 9 -26.16 -20.22 -5.61
CA GLY A 9 -27.34 -20.11 -6.47
C GLY A 9 -27.91 -18.68 -6.59
N GLU A 10 -27.34 -17.71 -5.88
CA GLU A 10 -27.70 -16.30 -6.00
C GLU A 10 -26.66 -15.53 -6.83
N THR A 11 -27.13 -14.52 -7.57
CA THR A 11 -26.27 -13.63 -8.34
C THR A 11 -26.04 -12.35 -7.56
N TYR A 12 -24.77 -12.03 -7.32
CA TYR A 12 -24.31 -10.80 -6.69
C TYR A 12 -23.71 -9.89 -7.76
N SER A 13 -24.05 -8.61 -7.73
CA SER A 13 -23.51 -7.59 -8.64
C SER A 13 -22.95 -6.40 -7.89
N PHE A 14 -21.90 -5.80 -8.43
CA PHE A 14 -21.22 -4.62 -7.90
C PHE A 14 -21.08 -3.61 -9.03
N ASP A 15 -21.59 -2.39 -8.83
CA ASP A 15 -21.80 -1.42 -9.91
C ASP A 15 -20.50 -0.86 -10.49
N ASP A 16 -19.46 -0.80 -9.66
CA ASP A 16 -18.16 -0.26 -10.00
C ASP A 16 -17.03 -0.90 -9.17
N LEU A 17 -15.79 -0.56 -9.53
CA LEU A 17 -14.59 -1.13 -8.91
C LEU A 17 -14.42 -0.67 -7.46
N LYS A 18 -14.85 0.55 -7.15
CA LYS A 18 -14.77 1.13 -5.81
C LYS A 18 -15.66 0.35 -4.85
N THR A 19 -16.90 0.07 -5.27
CA THR A 19 -17.87 -0.75 -4.56
C THR A 19 -17.36 -2.17 -4.38
N LEU A 20 -16.83 -2.80 -5.44
CA LEU A 20 -16.26 -4.14 -5.35
C LEU A 20 -15.13 -4.22 -4.31
N LEU A 21 -14.19 -3.28 -4.35
CA LEU A 21 -13.07 -3.22 -3.41
C LEU A 21 -13.52 -2.93 -1.97
N ALA A 22 -14.51 -2.06 -1.78
CA ALA A 22 -15.04 -1.75 -0.46
C ALA A 22 -15.74 -2.96 0.17
N VAL A 23 -16.64 -3.60 -0.57
CA VAL A 23 -17.40 -4.77 -0.10
C VAL A 23 -16.50 -5.97 0.14
N ALA A 24 -15.40 -6.14 -0.60
CA ALA A 24 -14.44 -7.22 -0.38
C ALA A 24 -13.60 -7.08 0.92
N SER A 25 -13.55 -5.90 1.55
CA SER A 25 -12.83 -5.67 2.80
C SER A 25 -13.27 -6.62 3.93
N SER A 26 -12.35 -6.92 4.85
CA SER A 26 -12.74 -7.44 6.17
C SER A 26 -13.66 -6.45 6.88
N GLU A 27 -14.38 -6.90 7.91
CA GLU A 27 -15.24 -5.99 8.67
C GLU A 27 -14.41 -4.93 9.38
N ARG A 28 -14.80 -3.67 9.21
CA ARG A 28 -14.12 -2.50 9.78
C ARG A 28 -15.19 -1.46 10.11
N SER A 29 -15.12 -0.89 11.32
CA SER A 29 -16.08 0.11 11.78
C SER A 29 -16.08 1.38 10.93
N GLY A 30 -14.93 1.79 10.39
CA GLY A 30 -14.82 2.92 9.47
C GLY A 30 -15.61 2.72 8.17
N ASP A 31 -15.47 1.54 7.56
CA ASP A 31 -16.17 1.21 6.30
C ASP A 31 -17.70 1.12 6.53
N GLN A 32 -18.11 0.64 7.71
CA GLN A 32 -19.51 0.62 8.13
C GLN A 32 -20.07 2.03 8.31
N LEU A 33 -19.32 2.90 8.99
CA LEU A 33 -19.72 4.30 9.22
C LEU A 33 -19.81 5.09 7.90
N ALA A 34 -18.93 4.79 6.95
CA ALA A 34 -18.94 5.38 5.61
C ALA A 34 -20.02 4.78 4.69
N GLY A 35 -20.73 3.73 5.12
CA GLY A 35 -21.79 3.08 4.34
C GLY A 35 -21.28 2.25 3.15
N VAL A 36 -20.01 1.87 3.14
CA VAL A 36 -19.37 1.15 2.02
C VAL A 36 -19.04 -0.32 2.33
N ALA A 37 -19.22 -0.74 3.58
CA ALA A 37 -19.01 -2.13 4.00
C ALA A 37 -20.03 -3.09 3.36
N ALA A 38 -19.66 -4.36 3.27
CA ALA A 38 -20.58 -5.44 2.95
C ALA A 38 -21.75 -5.48 3.95
N GLN A 39 -22.97 -5.71 3.45
CA GLN A 39 -24.18 -5.85 4.25
C GLN A 39 -24.28 -7.23 4.91
N SER A 40 -23.57 -8.22 4.39
CA SER A 40 -23.49 -9.56 4.96
C SER A 40 -22.16 -10.23 4.63
N ASP A 41 -21.79 -11.25 5.39
CA ASP A 41 -20.59 -12.03 5.09
C ASP A 41 -20.69 -12.79 3.78
N VAL A 42 -21.88 -13.24 3.38
CA VAL A 42 -22.09 -13.89 2.07
C VAL A 42 -21.79 -12.90 0.94
N GLN A 43 -22.28 -11.67 1.02
CA GLN A 43 -21.99 -10.62 0.04
C GLN A 43 -20.49 -10.30 -0.02
N ARG A 44 -19.83 -10.23 1.15
CA ARG A 44 -18.37 -10.02 1.25
C ARG A 44 -17.59 -11.12 0.54
N ILE A 45 -17.99 -12.38 0.76
CA ILE A 45 -17.36 -13.52 0.11
C ILE A 45 -17.62 -13.50 -1.41
N ALA A 46 -18.84 -13.20 -1.84
CA ALA A 46 -19.15 -13.04 -3.27
C ALA A 46 -18.32 -11.93 -3.92
N ALA A 47 -18.09 -10.80 -3.23
CA ALA A 47 -17.20 -9.74 -3.70
C ALA A 47 -15.75 -10.20 -3.81
N ARG A 48 -15.26 -11.01 -2.86
CA ARG A 48 -13.90 -11.59 -2.93
C ARG A 48 -13.73 -12.57 -4.08
N TYR A 49 -14.76 -13.36 -4.40
CA TYR A 49 -14.75 -14.20 -5.60
C TYR A 49 -14.68 -13.36 -6.88
N ALA A 50 -15.56 -12.36 -7.02
CA ALA A 50 -15.52 -11.45 -8.17
C ALA A 50 -14.17 -10.70 -8.28
N LEU A 51 -13.59 -10.30 -7.15
CA LEU A 51 -12.29 -9.64 -7.10
C LEU A 51 -11.14 -10.59 -7.48
N ALA A 52 -11.18 -11.85 -7.06
CA ALA A 52 -10.16 -12.84 -7.37
C ALA A 52 -10.04 -13.13 -8.88
N ASP A 53 -11.15 -13.07 -9.61
CA ASP A 53 -11.19 -13.27 -11.06
C ASP A 53 -10.85 -12.01 -11.87
N LEU A 54 -10.66 -10.87 -11.22
CA LEU A 54 -10.39 -9.61 -11.90
C LEU A 54 -8.95 -9.56 -12.45
N PRO A 55 -8.73 -9.26 -13.75
CA PRO A 55 -7.38 -9.06 -14.29
C PRO A 55 -6.66 -7.88 -13.63
N LEU A 56 -5.37 -8.02 -13.31
CA LEU A 56 -4.58 -6.93 -12.71
C LEU A 56 -4.56 -5.68 -13.60
N GLN A 57 -4.54 -5.86 -14.93
CA GLN A 57 -4.53 -4.75 -15.88
C GLN A 57 -5.72 -3.79 -15.71
N THR A 58 -6.85 -4.26 -15.17
CA THR A 58 -8.03 -3.43 -14.90
C THR A 58 -7.70 -2.22 -14.02
N PHE A 59 -6.76 -2.36 -13.08
CA PHE A 59 -6.36 -1.26 -12.18
C PHE A 59 -5.54 -0.16 -12.87
N LEU A 60 -5.08 -0.39 -14.10
CA LEU A 60 -4.44 0.61 -14.96
C LEU A 60 -5.45 1.28 -15.90
N ASP A 61 -6.50 0.56 -16.27
CA ASP A 61 -7.53 1.06 -17.20
C ASP A 61 -8.66 1.82 -16.47
N VAL A 62 -8.91 1.49 -15.20
CA VAL A 62 -10.00 2.04 -14.40
C VAL A 62 -9.45 2.61 -13.09
N ALA A 63 -9.26 3.93 -13.06
CA ALA A 63 -8.85 4.63 -11.86
C ALA A 63 -10.01 4.72 -10.83
N LEU A 64 -9.70 4.49 -9.55
CA LEU A 64 -10.68 4.62 -8.46
C LEU A 64 -11.11 6.08 -8.22
N VAL A 65 -10.17 7.00 -8.43
CA VAL A 65 -10.37 8.44 -8.45
C VAL A 65 -9.92 8.93 -9.83
N PRO A 66 -10.66 9.82 -10.51
CA PRO A 66 -10.29 10.25 -11.85
C PRO A 66 -8.89 10.88 -11.90
N TYR A 67 -8.11 10.54 -12.93
CA TYR A 67 -6.73 11.01 -13.12
C TYR A 67 -6.67 12.55 -13.19
N GLU A 68 -7.66 13.18 -13.80
CA GLU A 68 -7.74 14.63 -13.98
C GLU A 68 -8.00 15.35 -12.65
N GLU A 69 -8.64 14.68 -11.69
CA GLU A 69 -9.11 15.27 -10.45
C GLU A 69 -8.14 15.09 -9.27
N ASP A 70 -7.18 14.15 -9.36
CA ASP A 70 -6.34 13.76 -8.21
C ASP A 70 -4.84 13.65 -8.52
N GLU A 71 -4.02 14.40 -7.80
CA GLU A 71 -2.56 14.43 -7.95
C GLU A 71 -1.89 13.10 -7.57
N VAL A 72 -2.46 12.36 -6.61
CA VAL A 72 -1.90 11.08 -6.16
C VAL A 72 -2.11 10.01 -7.23
N THR A 73 -3.30 9.96 -7.82
CA THR A 73 -3.61 9.09 -8.96
C THR A 73 -2.68 9.39 -10.13
N ARG A 74 -2.43 10.67 -10.43
CA ARG A 74 -1.43 11.04 -11.46
C ARG A 74 -0.06 10.51 -11.12
N LEU A 75 0.42 10.73 -9.90
CA LEU A 75 1.72 10.22 -9.47
C LEU A 75 1.81 8.70 -9.61
N ILE A 76 0.80 7.96 -9.16
CA ILE A 76 0.75 6.49 -9.27
C ILE A 76 0.83 6.04 -10.73
N MET A 77 -0.01 6.61 -11.60
CA MET A 77 -0.09 6.20 -13.00
C MET A 77 1.14 6.63 -13.81
N ASP A 78 1.68 7.83 -13.56
CA ASP A 78 2.83 8.37 -14.29
C ASP A 78 4.14 7.70 -13.88
N THR A 79 4.23 7.18 -12.65
CA THR A 79 5.42 6.46 -12.15
C THR A 79 5.34 4.95 -12.31
N HIS A 80 4.21 4.41 -12.78
CA HIS A 80 4.05 2.98 -13.00
C HIS A 80 4.97 2.48 -14.14
N ASP A 81 5.81 1.48 -13.82
CA ASP A 81 6.71 0.87 -14.79
C ASP A 81 6.04 -0.32 -15.51
N LYS A 82 5.74 -0.12 -16.81
CA LYS A 82 5.14 -1.15 -17.67
C LYS A 82 6.04 -2.36 -17.89
N ALA A 83 7.36 -2.19 -17.93
CA ALA A 83 8.30 -3.29 -18.12
C ALA A 83 8.38 -4.14 -16.85
N ALA A 84 8.40 -3.50 -15.67
CA ALA A 84 8.33 -4.20 -14.39
C ALA A 84 7.00 -4.95 -14.20
N PHE A 85 5.89 -4.43 -14.72
CA PHE A 85 4.57 -5.06 -14.66
C PHE A 85 4.38 -6.20 -15.67
N ALA A 86 5.09 -6.20 -16.81
CA ALA A 86 4.87 -7.15 -17.90
C ALA A 86 4.82 -8.64 -17.48
N PRO A 87 5.67 -9.13 -16.55
CA PRO A 87 5.59 -10.52 -16.08
C PRO A 87 4.27 -10.85 -15.36
N LEU A 88 3.60 -9.87 -14.76
CA LEU A 88 2.39 -10.02 -13.97
C LEU A 88 1.11 -9.70 -14.75
N ALA A 89 1.22 -9.02 -15.89
CA ALA A 89 0.08 -8.44 -16.63
C ALA A 89 -1.00 -9.45 -17.04
N HIS A 90 -0.64 -10.72 -17.20
CA HIS A 90 -1.56 -11.79 -17.58
C HIS A 90 -2.36 -12.36 -16.38
N MET A 91 -2.02 -11.98 -15.14
CA MET A 91 -2.59 -12.56 -13.94
C MET A 91 -3.90 -11.86 -13.53
N THR A 92 -4.80 -12.63 -12.93
CA THR A 92 -5.88 -12.10 -12.08
C THR A 92 -5.38 -11.76 -10.68
N VAL A 93 -6.16 -11.04 -9.88
CA VAL A 93 -5.83 -10.76 -8.47
C VAL A 93 -5.65 -12.06 -7.67
N GLY A 94 -6.46 -13.09 -7.94
CA GLY A 94 -6.35 -14.40 -7.32
C GLY A 94 -5.04 -15.10 -7.69
N GLN A 95 -4.68 -15.11 -8.97
CA GLN A 95 -3.41 -15.67 -9.44
C GLN A 95 -2.21 -14.91 -8.88
N PHE A 96 -2.32 -13.58 -8.76
CA PHE A 96 -1.28 -12.76 -8.14
C PHE A 96 -1.10 -13.08 -6.66
N ARG A 97 -2.19 -13.30 -5.90
CA ARG A 97 -2.12 -13.79 -4.51
C ARG A 97 -1.35 -15.10 -4.44
N ASP A 98 -1.68 -16.06 -5.30
CA ASP A 98 -1.07 -17.39 -5.27
C ASP A 98 0.42 -17.32 -5.65
N TRP A 99 0.77 -16.49 -6.65
CA TRP A 99 2.16 -16.20 -7.01
C TRP A 99 2.94 -15.57 -5.85
N LEU A 100 2.38 -14.56 -5.16
CA LEU A 100 3.02 -13.95 -3.98
C LEU A 100 3.28 -14.96 -2.85
N LEU A 101 2.42 -15.96 -2.70
CA LEU A 101 2.58 -17.02 -1.70
C LEU A 101 3.62 -18.07 -2.11
N SER A 102 3.85 -18.24 -3.41
CA SER A 102 4.82 -19.21 -3.97
C SER A 102 6.29 -18.92 -3.62
N HIS A 103 7.16 -19.86 -3.93
CA HIS A 103 8.62 -19.68 -3.81
C HIS A 103 9.23 -18.85 -4.94
N GLU A 104 8.49 -18.62 -6.04
CA GLU A 104 8.96 -17.81 -7.18
C GLU A 104 9.01 -16.32 -6.85
N ALA A 105 8.10 -15.85 -5.98
CA ALA A 105 8.06 -14.47 -5.50
C ALA A 105 9.08 -14.23 -4.36
N ASP A 106 10.37 -14.41 -4.65
CA ASP A 106 11.45 -14.11 -3.71
C ASP A 106 11.73 -12.59 -3.59
N THR A 107 12.59 -12.20 -2.65
CA THR A 107 12.89 -10.78 -2.38
C THR A 107 13.40 -10.03 -3.61
N ALA A 108 14.25 -10.66 -4.42
CA ALA A 108 14.84 -10.01 -5.59
C ALA A 108 13.78 -9.82 -6.69
N THR A 109 12.97 -10.85 -6.93
CA THR A 109 11.88 -10.83 -7.91
C THR A 109 10.83 -9.81 -7.51
N LEU A 110 10.42 -9.78 -6.25
CA LEU A 110 9.49 -8.80 -5.71
C LEU A 110 10.01 -7.37 -5.85
N ALA A 111 11.30 -7.14 -5.58
CA ALA A 111 11.91 -5.82 -5.77
C ALA A 111 11.92 -5.39 -7.24
N ALA A 112 12.11 -6.33 -8.17
CA ALA A 112 12.13 -6.05 -9.61
C ALA A 112 10.74 -5.69 -10.17
N VAL A 113 9.67 -6.34 -9.69
CA VAL A 113 8.30 -6.08 -10.16
C VAL A 113 7.59 -4.96 -9.40
N ALA A 114 8.08 -4.57 -8.22
CA ALA A 114 7.46 -3.55 -7.36
C ALA A 114 7.10 -2.23 -8.07
N PRO A 115 7.94 -1.66 -8.97
CA PRO A 115 7.59 -0.45 -9.70
C PRO A 115 6.38 -0.59 -10.64
N GLY A 116 5.98 -1.83 -10.98
CA GLY A 116 4.81 -2.14 -11.79
C GLY A 116 3.57 -2.52 -10.98
N ILE A 117 3.60 -2.41 -9.65
CA ILE A 117 2.46 -2.75 -8.78
C ILE A 117 1.84 -1.45 -8.26
N THR A 118 0.58 -1.18 -8.60
CA THR A 118 -0.13 -0.02 -8.06
C THR A 118 -0.64 -0.28 -6.63
N PRO A 119 -0.91 0.79 -5.85
CA PRO A 119 -1.56 0.66 -4.53
C PRO A 119 -2.89 -0.09 -4.59
N GLU A 120 -3.67 0.08 -5.66
CA GLU A 120 -4.95 -0.60 -5.88
C GLU A 120 -4.77 -2.11 -6.07
N MET A 121 -3.75 -2.55 -6.82
CA MET A 121 -3.42 -3.97 -6.97
C MET A 121 -2.99 -4.58 -5.63
N ALA A 122 -2.15 -3.87 -4.86
CA ALA A 122 -1.72 -4.29 -3.53
C ALA A 122 -2.91 -4.36 -2.54
N ALA A 123 -3.82 -3.38 -2.59
CA ALA A 123 -5.02 -3.38 -1.79
C ALA A 123 -5.95 -4.54 -2.17
N ALA A 124 -6.18 -4.77 -3.46
CA ALA A 124 -7.01 -5.85 -3.98
C ALA A 124 -6.53 -7.23 -3.49
N VAL A 125 -5.24 -7.52 -3.67
CA VAL A 125 -4.67 -8.81 -3.29
C VAL A 125 -4.68 -9.02 -1.78
N SER A 126 -4.45 -7.96 -0.99
CA SER A 126 -4.50 -8.03 0.48
C SER A 126 -5.89 -8.42 1.01
N LYS A 127 -6.97 -8.03 0.32
CA LYS A 127 -8.36 -8.34 0.69
C LYS A 127 -8.69 -9.83 0.52
N LEU A 128 -7.89 -10.56 -0.26
CA LEU A 128 -8.04 -12.01 -0.48
C LEU A 128 -7.18 -12.85 0.46
N MET A 129 -6.34 -12.21 1.28
CA MET A 129 -5.38 -12.89 2.14
C MET A 129 -5.89 -13.06 3.58
N ARG A 130 -5.55 -14.20 4.19
CA ARG A 130 -5.68 -14.38 5.64
C ARG A 130 -4.48 -13.74 6.35
N ASN A 131 -4.55 -13.57 7.67
CA ASN A 131 -3.43 -12.99 8.43
C ASN A 131 -2.11 -13.74 8.22
N GLN A 132 -2.14 -15.08 8.13
CA GLN A 132 -0.94 -15.88 7.88
C GLN A 132 -0.36 -15.64 6.49
N ASP A 133 -1.21 -15.50 5.47
CA ASP A 133 -0.80 -15.16 4.10
C ASP A 133 -0.11 -13.79 4.11
N LEU A 134 -0.73 -12.78 4.72
CA LEU A 134 -0.19 -11.43 4.86
C LEU A 134 1.19 -11.44 5.54
N MET A 135 1.33 -12.15 6.66
CA MET A 135 2.61 -12.27 7.37
C MET A 135 3.68 -12.99 6.53
N SER A 136 3.29 -14.01 5.77
CA SER A 136 4.21 -14.82 4.97
C SER A 136 4.71 -14.04 3.75
N VAL A 137 3.84 -13.31 3.07
CA VAL A 137 4.22 -12.44 1.95
C VAL A 137 5.05 -11.25 2.42
N ALA A 138 4.62 -10.55 3.49
CA ALA A 138 5.33 -9.40 4.01
C ALA A 138 6.79 -9.72 4.42
N ARG A 139 7.05 -10.93 4.94
CA ARG A 139 8.41 -11.37 5.30
C ARG A 139 9.38 -11.42 4.11
N LYS A 140 8.88 -11.59 2.88
CA LYS A 140 9.70 -11.63 1.66
C LYS A 140 10.08 -10.24 1.18
N ILE A 141 9.37 -9.20 1.63
CA ILE A 141 9.56 -7.81 1.21
C ILE A 141 10.49 -7.11 2.21
N ARG A 142 11.62 -6.58 1.72
CA ARG A 142 12.56 -5.81 2.55
C ARG A 142 12.43 -4.33 2.20
N VAL A 143 11.89 -3.55 3.12
CA VAL A 143 11.80 -2.09 3.02
C VAL A 143 12.69 -1.47 4.10
N ILE A 144 13.60 -0.59 3.70
CA ILE A 144 14.43 0.21 4.60
C ILE A 144 13.93 1.65 4.51
N THR A 145 13.26 2.14 5.54
CA THR A 145 12.62 3.46 5.57
C THR A 145 13.17 4.33 6.69
N ALA A 146 13.16 5.67 6.49
CA ALA A 146 13.59 6.67 7.47
C ALA A 146 12.64 7.89 7.53
N THR A 147 12.40 8.41 8.76
CA THR A 147 11.91 9.77 9.21
C THR A 147 10.39 10.12 9.05
N ASP A 148 9.74 11.19 9.61
CA ASP A 148 10.20 12.58 9.87
C ASP A 148 9.37 13.52 10.81
N SER A 149 10.01 14.66 11.28
CA SER A 149 9.57 16.06 11.64
C SER A 149 10.47 16.99 12.58
N VAL A 150 9.92 18.10 13.16
CA VAL A 150 10.36 19.51 13.07
C VAL A 150 10.34 20.41 14.30
N ALA A 151 9.26 21.07 14.72
CA ALA A 151 9.42 22.28 15.53
C ALA A 151 9.77 21.93 16.99
N ASN A 152 9.03 20.96 17.55
CA ASN A 152 9.48 20.17 18.70
C ASN A 152 10.65 19.24 18.34
N GLY A 153 10.80 18.98 17.04
CA GLY A 153 11.94 18.33 16.44
C GLY A 153 13.24 18.99 16.82
N MET A 154 13.42 20.30 16.70
CA MET A 154 14.75 20.90 16.90
C MET A 154 15.27 20.66 18.31
N ALA A 155 14.44 20.95 19.30
CA ALA A 155 14.83 20.83 20.70
C ALA A 155 14.99 19.37 21.14
N LEU A 156 14.04 18.49 20.78
CA LEU A 156 14.14 17.07 21.12
C LEU A 156 15.24 16.36 20.33
N LEU A 157 15.45 16.71 19.05
CA LEU A 157 16.49 16.14 18.19
C LEU A 157 17.88 16.55 18.69
N ASP A 158 18.06 17.78 19.17
CA ASP A 158 19.33 18.22 19.76
C ASP A 158 19.60 17.55 21.13
N MET A 159 18.57 17.38 21.97
CA MET A 159 18.66 16.63 23.24
C MET A 159 18.96 15.13 23.01
N LEU A 160 18.23 14.50 22.09
CA LEU A 160 18.37 13.08 21.77
C LEU A 160 19.69 12.80 21.05
N ASP A 161 20.15 13.68 20.15
CA ASP A 161 21.44 13.52 19.47
C ASP A 161 22.62 13.76 20.43
N HIS A 162 22.50 14.67 21.41
CA HIS A 162 23.46 14.77 22.52
C HIS A 162 23.58 13.46 23.31
N ALA A 163 22.45 12.85 23.68
CA ALA A 163 22.45 11.56 24.38
C ALA A 163 23.05 10.45 23.51
N ARG A 164 22.65 10.37 22.24
CA ARG A 164 23.19 9.39 21.28
C ARG A 164 24.70 9.49 21.14
N GLN A 165 25.23 10.70 20.92
CA GLN A 165 26.68 10.94 20.79
C GLN A 165 27.42 10.68 22.11
N ARG A 166 26.85 11.09 23.24
CA ARG A 166 27.47 10.88 24.57
C ARG A 166 27.66 9.40 24.91
N TYR A 167 26.72 8.56 24.50
CA TYR A 167 26.71 7.13 24.82
C TYR A 167 27.07 6.23 23.61
N ASP A 168 27.54 6.81 22.51
CA ASP A 168 27.92 6.13 21.26
C ASP A 168 26.86 5.14 20.74
N ILE A 169 25.59 5.56 20.79
CA ILE A 169 24.45 4.70 20.43
C ILE A 169 24.27 4.71 18.90
N PRO A 170 24.34 3.55 18.20
CA PRO A 170 24.25 3.49 16.74
C PRO A 170 22.78 3.47 16.27
N THR A 171 22.05 4.56 16.52
CA THR A 171 20.65 4.75 16.12
C THR A 171 20.46 6.12 15.44
N GLN A 172 19.34 6.33 14.75
CA GLN A 172 18.97 7.62 14.17
C GLN A 172 18.08 8.41 15.13
N THR A 173 18.26 9.73 15.18
CA THR A 173 17.40 10.64 15.94
C THR A 173 16.38 11.29 15.00
N CYS A 174 15.09 11.25 15.35
CA CYS A 174 13.99 11.85 14.59
C CYS A 174 12.88 12.27 15.56
N VAL A 175 12.05 13.25 15.18
CA VAL A 175 10.87 13.71 15.94
C VAL A 175 9.72 13.84 14.96
N LEU A 176 8.44 13.46 15.21
CA LEU A 176 7.34 13.44 14.19
C LEU A 176 6.22 14.54 14.34
N THR A 177 5.83 15.24 13.24
CA THR A 177 5.26 16.61 13.03
C THR A 177 5.28 16.93 11.50
N HIS A 178 4.78 18.08 11.06
CA HIS A 178 4.45 18.36 9.66
C HIS A 178 5.68 18.51 8.75
N VAL A 179 5.68 17.90 7.56
CA VAL A 179 6.84 17.85 6.64
C VAL A 179 7.38 19.22 6.22
N THR A 180 6.51 20.22 6.06
CA THR A 180 6.95 21.60 5.72
C THR A 180 7.78 22.21 6.83
N ASN A 181 7.44 21.86 8.06
CA ASN A 181 8.24 22.30 9.17
C ASN A 181 9.66 21.65 8.95
N THR A 182 9.85 20.44 8.40
CA THR A 182 11.14 19.71 8.56
C THR A 182 12.16 20.29 7.64
N LEU A 183 11.70 20.60 6.45
CA LEU A 183 12.44 21.39 5.49
C LEU A 183 12.83 22.74 6.11
N GLU A 184 11.96 23.39 6.88
CA GLU A 184 12.30 24.58 7.66
C GLU A 184 13.36 24.32 8.75
N ILE A 185 13.30 23.17 9.46
CA ILE A 185 14.35 22.71 10.37
C ILE A 185 15.70 22.64 9.68
N MET A 186 15.73 22.00 8.52
CA MET A 186 16.95 21.62 7.83
C MET A 186 17.58 22.87 7.24
N ASN A 187 16.75 23.73 6.66
CA ASN A 187 17.14 25.05 6.16
C ASN A 187 17.66 25.97 7.28
N LYS A 188 17.11 25.87 8.50
CA LYS A 188 17.59 26.59 9.69
C LYS A 188 18.81 25.95 10.37
N GLY A 189 19.33 24.83 9.85
CA GLY A 189 20.56 24.20 10.33
C GLY A 189 20.37 23.15 11.44
N GLY A 190 19.15 22.66 11.68
CA GLY A 190 18.92 21.51 12.53
C GLY A 190 19.73 20.30 12.06
N ALA A 191 20.47 19.67 12.98
CA ALA A 191 21.41 18.56 12.75
C ALA A 191 22.65 18.84 11.88
N LYS A 192 23.19 20.07 11.84
CA LYS A 192 24.56 20.27 11.36
C LYS A 192 25.59 20.00 12.46
N ARG A 193 26.07 18.76 12.58
CA ARG A 193 27.44 18.49 13.07
C ARG A 193 28.03 17.19 12.50
N LYS A 194 28.84 17.41 11.44
CA LYS A 194 29.91 16.56 10.88
C LYS A 194 29.52 15.21 10.27
N MET A 195 29.21 15.25 8.98
CA MET A 195 29.44 14.14 8.04
C MET A 195 30.77 14.34 7.27
N LEU A 196 31.80 14.83 7.96
CA LEU A 196 33.16 15.04 7.42
C LEU A 196 34.17 14.86 8.55
N ARG A 197 34.50 13.60 8.88
CA ARG A 197 35.83 13.11 9.20
C ARG A 197 35.85 11.60 9.02
#